data_AF-A0A2H9LJQ5-F1
#
_entry.id   AF-A0A2H9LJQ5-F1
#
_cell.length_a   1.000
_cell.length_b   1.000
_cell.length_c   1.000
_cell.angle_alpha   90.00
_cell.angle_beta   90.00
_cell.angle_gamma   90.00
#
_symmetry.space_group_name_H-M   'P 1'
#
loop_
_entity.id
_entity.type
_entity.pdbx_description
1 polymer ?
#
loop_
_entity_poly.entity_id
_entity_poly.type
_entity_poly.pdbx_seq_one_letter_code
_entity_poly.pdbx_strand_id
1 'polypeptide(L)'
;MLLRYESQEFSEELKKRMNSNKEYREKAKGMAWKTLFIVEDMCFAVYSDYLDGELVERKHVPSRQIDEYKKKADFVVGIPTYELSVEIAAGRKSLETLFMNRTLKLEGSVFKALQYRGAIELAGKITAQLTNESSIPSKEDFVKVFSEQGLL
;
A
#
# COMPACT_ATOMS: atom_id res chain seq x y z
N MET A 1 -12.92 13.19 13.62
CA MET A 1 -12.54 13.70 12.27
C MET A 1 -12.25 12.47 11.43
N LEU A 2 -12.97 12.26 10.33
CA LEU A 2 -12.66 11.17 9.40
C LEU A 2 -11.38 11.54 8.65
N LEU A 3 -10.39 10.63 8.63
CA LEU A 3 -9.20 10.79 7.81
C LEU A 3 -9.59 10.60 6.33
N ARG A 4 -8.88 11.25 5.40
CA ARG A 4 -9.08 11.04 3.97
C ARG A 4 -8.16 9.92 3.51
N TYR A 5 -8.72 8.92 2.81
CA TYR A 5 -7.92 7.83 2.24
C TYR A 5 -6.77 8.37 1.38
N GLU A 6 -5.57 7.83 1.58
CA GLU A 6 -4.31 8.27 0.96
C GLU A 6 -3.96 9.75 1.21
N SER A 7 -4.41 10.38 2.30
CA SER A 7 -3.82 11.63 2.75
C SER A 7 -2.50 11.41 3.51
N GLN A 8 -1.80 12.50 3.82
CA GLN A 8 -0.62 12.43 4.70
C GLN A 8 -1.02 11.92 6.09
N GLU A 9 -2.10 12.44 6.66
CA GLU A 9 -2.60 12.04 7.98
C GLU A 9 -3.02 10.58 8.02
N PHE A 10 -3.60 10.06 6.92
CA PHE A 10 -3.87 8.63 6.78
C PHE A 10 -2.59 7.81 6.82
N SER A 11 -1.54 8.24 6.12
CA SER A 11 -0.26 7.54 6.07
C SER A 11 0.43 7.52 7.44
N GLU A 12 0.38 8.64 8.16
CA GLU A 12 0.92 8.76 9.53
C GLU A 12 0.16 7.89 10.53
N GLU A 13 -1.18 7.88 10.46
CA GLU A 13 -2.01 7.04 11.32
C GLU A 13 -1.82 5.55 11.00
N LEU A 14 -1.71 5.18 9.71
CA LEU A 14 -1.41 3.80 9.31
C LEU A 14 -0.08 3.34 9.90
N LYS A 15 0.97 4.17 9.74
CA LYS A 15 2.29 3.91 10.31
C LYS A 15 2.21 3.72 11.83
N LYS A 16 1.51 4.60 12.54
CA LYS A 16 1.31 4.49 13.99
C LYS A 16 0.58 3.19 14.38
N ARG A 17 -0.51 2.83 13.71
CA ARG A 17 -1.28 1.62 14.01
C ARG A 17 -0.48 0.35 13.75
N MET A 18 0.22 0.27 12.63
CA MET A 18 1.11 -0.86 12.33
C MET A 18 2.21 -0.95 13.37
N ASN A 19 2.91 0.15 13.66
CA ASN A 19 4.08 0.12 14.53
C ASN A 19 3.75 -0.12 16.01
N SER A 20 2.53 0.23 16.44
CA SER A 20 2.03 -0.04 17.80
C SER A 20 1.35 -1.40 17.97
N ASN A 21 1.04 -2.10 16.88
CA ASN A 21 0.44 -3.43 16.94
C ASN A 21 1.50 -4.50 17.26
N LYS A 22 1.47 -5.01 18.50
CA LYS A 22 2.45 -5.99 19.01
C LYS A 22 2.50 -7.27 18.18
N GLU A 23 1.34 -7.81 17.81
CA GLU A 23 1.26 -9.06 17.05
C GLU A 23 1.88 -8.91 15.65
N TYR A 24 1.60 -7.79 14.99
CA TYR A 24 2.23 -7.45 13.73
C TYR A 24 3.75 -7.31 13.89
N ARG A 25 4.23 -6.54 14.88
CA ARG A 25 5.67 -6.34 15.10
C ARG A 25 6.41 -7.66 15.35
N GLU A 26 5.81 -8.58 16.11
CA GLU A 26 6.38 -9.90 16.35
C GLU A 26 6.50 -10.71 15.06
N LYS A 27 5.42 -10.80 14.27
CA LYS A 27 5.43 -11.55 13.01
C LYS A 27 6.27 -10.91 11.91
N ALA A 28 6.45 -9.59 11.96
CA ALA A 28 7.22 -8.82 10.99
C ALA A 28 8.71 -8.70 11.36
N LYS A 29 9.14 -9.25 12.50
CA LYS A 29 10.53 -9.16 12.96
C LYS A 29 11.50 -9.74 11.92
N GLY A 30 12.55 -9.00 11.61
CA GLY A 30 13.52 -9.30 10.56
C GLY A 30 13.10 -8.89 9.16
N MET A 31 11.86 -8.42 8.95
CA MET A 31 11.39 -7.98 7.63
C MET A 31 12.05 -6.64 7.27
N ALA A 32 12.86 -6.63 6.22
CA ALA A 32 13.51 -5.42 5.71
C ALA A 32 13.23 -5.28 4.21
N TRP A 33 12.10 -4.65 3.87
CA TRP A 33 11.56 -4.64 2.50
C TRP A 33 11.12 -3.27 2.05
N LYS A 34 11.22 -3.06 0.74
CA LYS A 34 10.66 -1.90 0.05
C LYS A 34 9.54 -2.37 -0.86
N THR A 35 8.35 -1.78 -0.72
CA THR A 35 7.20 -2.12 -1.55
C THR A 35 6.76 -0.91 -2.37
N LEU A 36 6.29 -1.17 -3.58
CA LEU A 36 5.72 -0.16 -4.47
C LEU A 36 4.38 -0.66 -4.99
N PHE A 37 3.30 0.00 -4.60
CA PHE A 37 1.96 -0.28 -5.11
C PHE A 37 1.63 0.77 -6.18
N ILE A 38 1.25 0.32 -7.37
CA ILE A 38 0.97 1.19 -8.53
C ILE A 38 -0.49 0.99 -8.92
N VAL A 39 -1.25 2.08 -8.98
CA VAL A 39 -2.60 2.11 -9.55
C VAL A 39 -2.47 2.53 -11.01
N GLU A 40 -2.55 1.55 -11.91
CA GLU A 40 -2.15 1.67 -13.32
C GLU A 40 -2.98 2.73 -14.07
N ASP A 41 -4.31 2.76 -13.88
CA ASP A 41 -5.21 3.70 -14.58
C ASP A 41 -5.11 5.16 -14.11
N MET A 42 -4.32 5.42 -13.07
CA MET A 42 -4.04 6.76 -12.56
C MET A 42 -2.56 7.13 -12.65
N CYS A 43 -1.67 6.19 -12.98
CA CYS A 43 -0.22 6.39 -12.86
C CYS A 43 0.20 6.90 -11.47
N PHE A 44 -0.53 6.47 -10.44
CA PHE A 44 -0.29 6.82 -9.04
C PHE A 44 0.45 5.66 -8.36
N ALA A 45 1.41 5.97 -7.49
CA ALA A 45 2.07 4.94 -6.72
C ALA A 45 2.32 5.32 -5.26
N VAL A 46 2.27 4.31 -4.39
CA VAL A 46 2.63 4.39 -2.98
C VAL A 46 3.87 3.55 -2.75
N TYR A 47 4.90 4.18 -2.23
CA TYR A 47 6.11 3.51 -1.77
C TYR A 47 6.10 3.36 -0.25
N SER A 48 6.49 2.17 0.22
CA SER A 48 6.66 1.89 1.64
C SER A 48 8.03 1.27 1.90
N ASP A 49 8.71 1.72 2.95
CA ASP A 49 9.97 1.12 3.43
C ASP A 49 9.77 0.53 4.81
N TYR A 50 10.15 -0.74 4.96
CA TYR A 50 10.06 -1.49 6.19
C TYR A 50 11.46 -1.85 6.69
N LEU A 51 11.71 -1.63 7.98
CA LEU A 51 12.97 -2.01 8.63
C LEU A 51 12.67 -2.80 9.90
N ASP A 52 13.16 -4.04 9.97
CA ASP A 52 12.87 -4.98 11.06
C ASP A 52 11.36 -5.06 11.38
N GLY A 53 10.54 -5.02 10.33
CA GLY A 53 9.07 -5.03 10.38
C GLY A 53 8.41 -3.70 10.70
N GLU A 54 9.16 -2.65 11.02
CA GLU A 54 8.61 -1.32 11.28
C GLU A 54 8.31 -0.64 9.95
N LEU A 55 7.11 -0.07 9.78
CA LEU A 55 6.84 0.82 8.65
C LEU A 55 7.57 2.15 8.91
N VAL A 56 8.71 2.36 8.27
CA VAL A 56 9.58 3.53 8.50
C VAL A 56 9.16 4.69 7.61
N GLU A 57 8.83 4.41 6.36
CA GLU A 57 8.40 5.42 5.38
C GLU A 57 7.18 4.91 4.63
N ARG A 58 6.21 5.80 4.41
CA ARG A 58 5.13 5.60 3.46
C ARG A 58 4.87 6.92 2.76
N LYS A 59 4.97 6.96 1.44
CA LYS A 59 4.77 8.19 0.66
C LYS A 59 4.21 7.91 -0.72
N HIS A 60 3.60 8.94 -1.29
CA HIS A 60 3.24 8.95 -2.70
C HIS A 60 4.49 9.19 -3.54
N VAL A 61 4.55 8.50 -4.67
CA VAL A 61 5.60 8.64 -5.66
C VAL A 61 5.03 9.39 -6.86
N PRO A 62 5.63 10.51 -7.28
CA PRO A 62 5.23 11.20 -8.50
C PRO A 62 5.30 10.25 -9.71
N SER A 63 4.35 10.36 -10.63
CA SER A 63 4.26 9.54 -11.85
C SER A 63 5.60 9.44 -12.59
N ARG A 64 6.29 10.57 -12.77
CA ARG A 64 7.61 10.69 -13.41
C ARG A 64 8.76 9.94 -12.73
N GLN A 65 8.60 9.53 -11.47
CA GLN A 65 9.61 8.83 -10.68
C GLN A 65 9.30 7.33 -10.48
N ILE A 66 8.14 6.84 -10.92
CA ILE A 66 7.71 5.46 -10.67
C ILE A 66 8.75 4.45 -11.13
N ASP A 67 9.34 4.61 -12.32
CA ASP A 67 10.34 3.68 -12.84
C ASP A 67 11.67 3.70 -12.06
N GLU A 68 12.00 4.80 -11.40
CA GLU A 68 13.14 4.86 -10.48
C GLU A 68 12.83 4.06 -9.21
N TYR A 69 11.63 4.20 -8.66
CA TYR A 69 11.21 3.48 -7.45
C TYR A 69 11.00 1.99 -7.67
N LYS A 70 10.56 1.56 -8.87
CA LYS A 70 10.49 0.13 -9.24
C LYS A 70 11.84 -0.56 -9.05
N LYS A 71 12.94 0.10 -9.41
CA LYS A 71 14.31 -0.44 -9.28
C LYS A 71 14.78 -0.55 -7.83
N LYS A 72 14.15 0.19 -6.91
CA LYS A 72 14.48 0.21 -5.48
C LYS A 72 13.60 -0.74 -4.66
N ALA A 73 12.45 -1.12 -5.19
CA ALA A 73 11.48 -1.96 -4.51
C ALA A 73 11.89 -3.44 -4.56
N ASP A 74 11.75 -4.14 -3.44
CA ASP A 74 11.83 -5.60 -3.39
C ASP A 74 10.56 -6.24 -3.98
N PHE A 75 9.45 -5.51 -3.90
CA PHE A 75 8.14 -5.93 -4.39
C PHE A 75 7.41 -4.80 -5.08
N VAL A 76 6.93 -5.05 -6.30
CA VAL A 76 6.05 -4.14 -7.04
C VAL A 76 4.71 -4.82 -7.26
N VAL A 77 3.62 -4.13 -6.93
CA VAL A 77 2.25 -4.60 -7.18
C VAL A 77 1.56 -3.63 -8.12
N GLY A 78 1.20 -4.11 -9.31
CA GLY A 78 0.38 -3.39 -10.28
C GLY A 78 -1.10 -3.70 -10.08
N ILE A 79 -1.87 -2.67 -9.71
CA ILE A 79 -3.32 -2.71 -9.54
C ILE A 79 -3.97 -2.00 -10.73
N PRO A 80 -4.80 -2.69 -11.54
CA PRO A 80 -5.38 -2.11 -12.75
C PRO A 80 -6.16 -0.82 -12.56
N THR A 81 -6.98 -0.73 -11.49
CA THR A 81 -7.88 0.41 -11.29
C THR A 81 -7.90 0.95 -9.87
N TYR A 82 -8.26 2.23 -9.75
CA TYR A 82 -8.50 2.91 -8.48
C TYR A 82 -9.56 2.21 -7.61
N GLU A 83 -10.68 1.82 -8.22
CA GLU A 83 -11.77 1.18 -7.48
C GLU A 83 -11.31 -0.14 -6.89
N LEU A 84 -10.52 -0.91 -7.64
CA LEU A 84 -9.94 -2.16 -7.15
C LEU A 84 -8.91 -1.89 -6.04
N SER A 85 -8.09 -0.83 -6.14
CA SER A 85 -7.15 -0.49 -5.07
C SER A 85 -7.88 -0.13 -3.78
N VAL A 86 -9.01 0.58 -3.87
CA VAL A 86 -9.89 0.87 -2.74
C VAL A 86 -10.50 -0.41 -2.17
N GLU A 87 -11.00 -1.32 -3.01
CA GLU A 87 -11.55 -2.60 -2.54
C GLU A 87 -10.52 -3.48 -1.83
N ILE A 88 -9.28 -3.50 -2.33
CA ILE A 88 -8.16 -4.19 -1.67
C ILE A 88 -7.83 -3.51 -0.34
N ALA A 89 -7.65 -2.18 -0.34
CA ALA A 89 -7.30 -1.42 0.85
C ALA A 89 -8.37 -1.53 1.94
N ALA A 90 -9.65 -1.63 1.58
CA ALA A 90 -10.78 -1.85 2.48
C ALA A 90 -10.95 -3.31 2.94
N GLY A 91 -10.14 -4.24 2.45
CA GLY A 91 -10.21 -5.67 2.77
C GLY A 91 -11.38 -6.42 2.12
N ARG A 92 -12.07 -5.83 1.14
CA ARG A 92 -13.18 -6.45 0.39
C ARG A 92 -12.69 -7.42 -0.69
N LYS A 93 -11.47 -7.22 -1.18
CA LYS A 93 -10.78 -8.13 -2.10
C LYS A 93 -9.42 -8.53 -1.53
N SER A 94 -9.09 -9.81 -1.65
CA SER A 94 -7.78 -10.33 -1.24
C SER A 94 -6.75 -10.14 -2.36
N LEU A 95 -5.62 -9.52 -2.03
CA LEU A 95 -4.49 -9.36 -2.94
C LEU A 95 -3.94 -10.74 -3.39
N GLU A 96 -3.92 -11.74 -2.50
CA GLU A 96 -3.50 -13.11 -2.82
C GLU A 96 -4.43 -13.74 -3.87
N THR A 97 -5.74 -13.64 -3.69
CA THR A 97 -6.71 -14.18 -4.66
C THR A 97 -6.60 -13.49 -6.01
N LEU A 98 -6.43 -12.17 -6.02
CA LEU A 98 -6.27 -11.37 -7.24
C LEU A 98 -4.92 -11.59 -7.94
N PHE A 99 -3.88 -11.98 -7.20
CA PHE A 99 -2.62 -12.41 -7.79
C PHE A 99 -2.77 -13.80 -8.42
N MET A 100 -3.36 -14.75 -7.71
CA MET A 100 -3.55 -16.13 -8.19
C MET A 100 -4.40 -16.22 -9.46
N ASN A 101 -5.41 -15.35 -9.59
CA ASN A 101 -6.24 -15.27 -10.79
C ASN A 101 -5.66 -14.33 -11.89
N ARG A 102 -4.43 -13.82 -11.71
CA ARG A 102 -3.71 -12.94 -12.64
C ARG A 102 -4.38 -11.59 -12.92
N THR A 103 -5.25 -11.12 -12.02
CA THR A 103 -5.84 -9.77 -12.10
C THR A 103 -4.82 -8.70 -11.70
N LEU A 104 -3.93 -9.01 -10.76
CA LEU A 104 -2.81 -8.16 -10.36
C LEU A 104 -1.50 -8.67 -10.94
N LYS A 105 -0.59 -7.74 -11.23
CA LYS A 105 0.82 -8.06 -11.51
C LYS A 105 1.61 -7.93 -10.22
N LEU A 106 2.44 -8.92 -9.93
CA LEU A 106 3.40 -8.87 -8.83
C LEU A 106 4.79 -9.16 -9.38
N GLU A 107 5.70 -8.23 -9.15
CA GLU A 107 7.13 -8.38 -9.43
C GLU A 107 7.87 -8.48 -8.09
N GLY A 108 8.81 -9.41 -7.98
CA GLY A 108 9.54 -9.70 -6.74
C GLY A 108 9.48 -11.17 -6.35
N SER A 109 10.09 -11.50 -5.21
CA SER A 109 10.18 -12.89 -4.74
C SER A 109 8.96 -13.30 -3.92
N VAL A 110 8.02 -14.03 -4.53
CA VAL A 110 6.85 -14.59 -3.82
C VAL A 110 7.27 -15.41 -2.58
N PHE A 111 8.40 -16.11 -2.65
CA PHE A 111 8.94 -16.85 -1.50
C PHE A 111 9.24 -15.94 -0.30
N LYS A 112 9.84 -14.76 -0.54
CA LYS A 112 10.04 -13.76 0.52
C LYS A 112 8.68 -13.32 1.09
N ALA A 113 7.69 -13.03 0.24
CA ALA A 113 6.35 -12.64 0.69
C ALA A 113 5.71 -13.71 1.61
N LEU A 114 5.86 -14.99 1.25
CA LEU A 114 5.35 -16.11 2.04
C LEU A 114 6.03 -16.26 3.41
N GLN A 115 7.32 -15.93 3.54
CA GLN A 115 8.03 -15.97 4.84
C GLN A 115 7.39 -15.05 5.88
N TYR A 116 6.78 -13.95 5.45
CA TYR A 116 6.13 -12.97 6.33
C TYR A 116 4.62 -12.90 6.10
N ARG A 117 4.01 -13.97 5.57
CA ARG A 117 2.55 -14.02 5.27
C ARG A 117 1.70 -13.52 6.43
N GLY A 118 1.98 -13.98 7.65
CA GLY A 118 1.22 -13.57 8.84
C GLY A 118 1.33 -12.07 9.15
N ALA A 119 2.49 -11.45 8.89
CA ALA A 119 2.66 -10.00 9.03
C ALA A 119 1.90 -9.25 7.92
N ILE A 120 1.95 -9.74 6.68
CA ILE A 120 1.22 -9.16 5.54
C ILE A 120 -0.29 -9.21 5.79
N GLU A 121 -0.81 -10.32 6.29
CA GLU A 121 -2.23 -10.48 6.62
C GLU A 121 -2.66 -9.49 7.71
N LEU A 122 -1.86 -9.30 8.76
CA LEU A 122 -2.14 -8.32 9.81
C LEU A 122 -2.04 -6.88 9.29
N ALA A 123 -1.03 -6.57 8.47
CA ALA A 123 -0.91 -5.27 7.81
C ALA A 123 -2.13 -4.96 6.95
N GLY A 124 -2.62 -5.96 6.20
CA GLY A 124 -3.86 -5.87 5.42
C GLY A 124 -5.07 -5.59 6.29
N LYS A 125 -5.23 -6.28 7.43
CA LYS A 125 -6.33 -6.03 8.38
C LYS A 125 -6.28 -4.64 8.99
N ILE A 126 -5.10 -4.16 9.39
CA ILE A 126 -4.90 -2.81 9.95
C ILE A 126 -5.24 -1.76 8.89
N THR A 127 -4.77 -1.95 7.65
CA THR A 127 -5.08 -1.06 6.52
C THR A 127 -6.57 -1.04 6.21
N ALA A 128 -7.23 -2.21 6.21
CA ALA A 128 -8.67 -2.35 6.00
C ALA A 128 -9.46 -1.62 7.08
N GLN A 129 -9.11 -1.78 8.35
CA GLN A 129 -9.77 -1.07 9.43
C GLN A 129 -9.67 0.44 9.23
N LEU A 130 -8.46 0.97 9.01
CA LEU A 130 -8.26 2.40 8.83
C LEU A 130 -8.99 2.94 7.58
N THR A 131 -8.98 2.19 6.48
CA THR A 131 -9.66 2.56 5.24
C THR A 131 -11.18 2.65 5.44
N ASN A 132 -11.77 1.70 6.17
CA ASN A 132 -13.21 1.72 6.47
C ASN A 132 -13.60 2.81 7.49
N GLU A 133 -12.66 3.30 8.30
CA GLU A 133 -12.82 4.45 9.21
C GLU A 133 -12.54 5.81 8.53
N SER A 134 -12.23 5.80 7.22
CA SER A 134 -11.82 6.98 6.45
C SER A 134 -12.89 7.40 5.44
N SER A 135 -12.85 8.67 5.06
CA SER A 135 -13.56 9.17 3.88
C SER A 135 -12.77 8.79 2.63
N ILE A 136 -13.43 8.07 1.71
CA ILE A 136 -12.84 7.64 0.45
C ILE A 136 -13.28 8.65 -0.62
N PRO A 137 -12.35 9.45 -1.18
CA PRO A 137 -12.69 10.40 -2.24
C PRO A 137 -13.11 9.66 -3.53
N SER A 138 -13.82 10.36 -4.42
CA SER A 138 -14.01 9.85 -5.77
C SER A 138 -12.66 9.78 -6.52
N LYS A 139 -12.59 8.98 -7.59
CA LYS A 139 -11.44 8.95 -8.48
C LYS A 139 -11.10 10.34 -9.02
N GLU A 140 -12.12 11.11 -9.41
CA GLU A 140 -11.98 12.46 -9.96
C GLU A 140 -11.38 13.42 -8.93
N ASP A 141 -11.86 13.39 -7.68
CA ASP A 141 -11.32 14.20 -6.59
C ASP A 141 -9.87 13.82 -6.24
N PHE A 142 -9.54 12.53 -6.37
CA PHE A 142 -8.18 12.05 -6.19
C PHE A 142 -7.27 12.58 -7.29
N VAL A 143 -7.65 12.42 -8.56
CA VAL A 143 -6.87 12.93 -9.70
C VAL A 143 -6.64 14.43 -9.58
N LYS A 144 -7.67 15.19 -9.21
CA LYS A 144 -7.56 16.64 -9.03
C LYS A 144 -6.52 17.01 -7.97
N VAL A 145 -6.63 16.45 -6.78
CA VAL A 145 -5.73 16.77 -5.66
C VAL A 145 -4.30 16.36 -5.95
N PHE A 146 -4.09 15.17 -6.53
CA PHE A 146 -2.74 14.68 -6.80
C PHE A 146 -2.09 15.41 -7.98
N SER A 147 -2.86 15.88 -8.96
CA SER A 147 -2.35 16.77 -10.02
C SER A 147 -1.92 18.13 -9.45
N GLU A 148 -2.71 18.73 -8.56
CA GLU A 148 -2.37 19.99 -7.89
C GLU A 148 -1.09 19.89 -7.04
N GLN A 149 -0.78 18.68 -6.54
CA GLN A 149 0.44 18.37 -5.79
C GLN A 149 1.63 17.96 -6.69
N GLY A 150 1.46 17.90 -8.02
CA GLY A 150 2.50 17.47 -8.95
C GLY A 150 2.86 15.99 -8.85
N LEU A 151 1.94 15.16 -8.37
CA LEU A 151 2.11 13.71 -8.20
C LEU A 151 1.63 12.90 -9.41
N LEU A 152 0.74 13.46 -10.25
CA LEU A 152 0.29 12.86 -11.51
C LEU A 152 0.86 13.61 -12.71
#